data_AF-A0A2H0VUX8-F1
#
_entry.id   AF-A0A2H0VUX8-F1
#
_cell.length_a   1.000
_cell.length_b   1.000
_cell.length_c   1.000
_cell.angle_alpha   90.00
_cell.angle_beta   90.00
_cell.angle_gamma   90.00
#
_symmetry.space_group_name_H-M   'P 1'
#
loop_
_entity.id
_entity.type
_entity.pdbx_description
1 polymer ?
#
loop_
_entity_poly.entity_id
_entity_poly.type
_entity_poly.pdbx_seq_one_letter_code
_entity_poly.pdbx_strand_id
1 'polypeptide(L)'
;MTDRDLLALDKMGFIPGPGENEDTFLARVAKVKKTFEAGDWIPEAHWDWVRIYLDQLYDVKPLYICAFYSNQSLAPWQGAAAWIEGKALNSIQLRESLRKGSYLKVYSREEILAHEAVHAARSGFNEDRYEEFFAFMTSEKKWRKVLGPILQRPWEAWPFLIFIVGAIFWPSFYLGAALWVAMGFFRLILRHSQLKKAAKQISFFVPDLRKVRAILFRLTDREIQAFSKGLNLKEYAEKQSCLRWKVIKSYL
;
A
#
# COMPACT_ATOMS: atom_id res chain seq x y z
N MET A 1 1.22 25.51 8.96
CA MET A 1 1.12 25.06 7.55
C MET A 1 -0.27 25.39 7.05
N THR A 2 -0.42 25.92 5.84
CA THR A 2 -1.76 26.18 5.29
C THR A 2 -2.40 24.90 4.77
N ASP A 3 -3.73 24.86 4.65
CA ASP A 3 -4.42 23.71 4.06
C ASP A 3 -3.99 23.46 2.61
N ARG A 4 -3.63 24.52 1.87
CA ARG A 4 -3.08 24.41 0.51
C ARG A 4 -1.73 23.69 0.50
N ASP A 5 -0.84 24.01 1.43
CA ASP A 5 0.46 23.36 1.55
C ASP A 5 0.31 21.88 1.92
N LEU A 6 -0.61 21.58 2.84
CA LEU A 6 -0.92 20.22 3.26
C LEU A 6 -1.44 19.38 2.08
N LEU A 7 -2.38 19.92 1.31
CA LEU A 7 -2.90 19.25 0.11
C LEU A 7 -1.81 19.06 -0.95
N ALA A 8 -0.93 20.04 -1.14
CA ALA A 8 0.19 19.88 -2.07
C ALA A 8 1.14 18.74 -1.65
N LEU A 9 1.45 18.64 -0.36
CA LEU A 9 2.28 17.55 0.18
C LEU A 9 1.60 16.18 0.04
N ASP A 10 0.30 16.10 0.33
CA ASP A 10 -0.49 14.87 0.14
C ASP A 10 -0.48 14.41 -1.32
N LYS A 11 -0.68 15.34 -2.26
CA LYS A 11 -0.56 15.06 -3.71
C LYS A 11 0.83 14.59 -4.11
N MET A 12 1.89 15.00 -3.40
CA MET A 12 3.26 14.51 -3.61
C MET A 12 3.53 13.14 -2.97
N GLY A 13 2.51 12.51 -2.38
CA GLY A 13 2.62 11.20 -1.72
C GLY A 13 2.94 11.27 -0.22
N PHE A 14 3.03 12.46 0.37
CA PHE A 14 3.21 12.62 1.82
C PHE A 14 1.86 12.64 2.53
N ILE A 15 1.28 11.46 2.74
CA ILE A 15 0.01 11.34 3.46
C ILE A 15 0.28 11.45 4.96
N PRO A 16 -0.43 12.33 5.71
CA PRO A 16 -0.32 12.37 7.17
C PRO A 16 -0.81 11.06 7.78
N GLY A 17 -0.03 10.51 8.72
CA GLY A 17 -0.39 9.30 9.45
C GLY A 17 -1.53 9.53 10.46
N PRO A 18 -2.16 8.45 10.97
CA PRO A 18 -3.14 8.56 12.04
C PRO A 18 -2.50 9.12 13.32
N GLY A 19 -3.02 10.25 13.81
CA GLY A 19 -2.54 10.92 15.01
C GLY A 19 -1.22 11.69 14.85
N GLU A 20 -0.73 11.85 13.62
CA GLU A 20 0.46 12.66 13.34
C GLU A 20 0.11 14.16 13.47
N ASN A 21 0.94 14.90 14.22
CA ASN A 21 0.83 16.35 14.35
C ASN A 21 1.67 17.04 13.28
N GLU A 22 1.57 18.37 13.21
CA GLU A 22 2.22 19.14 12.14
C GLU A 22 3.75 19.03 12.19
N ASP A 23 4.35 19.16 13.37
CA ASP A 23 5.81 19.11 13.54
C ASP A 23 6.38 17.76 13.14
N THR A 24 5.75 16.67 13.61
CA THR A 24 6.19 15.30 13.30
C THR A 24 6.01 14.97 11.82
N PHE A 25 4.92 15.43 11.20
CA PHE A 25 4.68 15.31 9.77
C PHE A 25 5.75 16.04 8.94
N LEU A 26 6.01 17.31 9.25
CA LEU A 26 6.99 18.11 8.52
C LEU A 26 8.42 17.59 8.72
N ALA A 27 8.76 17.12 9.92
CA ALA A 27 10.05 16.48 10.18
C ALA A 27 10.24 15.21 9.34
N ARG A 28 9.19 14.39 9.20
CA ARG A 28 9.22 13.20 8.32
C ARG A 28 9.38 13.58 6.85
N VAL A 29 8.63 14.58 6.37
CA VAL A 29 8.77 15.10 5.01
C VAL A 29 10.19 15.59 4.74
N ALA A 30 10.75 16.39 5.65
CA ALA A 30 12.11 16.91 5.54
C ALA A 30 13.16 15.79 5.52
N LYS A 31 13.02 14.77 6.39
CA LYS A 31 13.91 13.60 6.40
C LYS A 31 13.92 12.90 5.04
N VAL A 32 12.74 12.61 4.49
CA VAL A 32 12.61 11.88 3.22
C VAL A 32 13.20 12.70 2.06
N LYS A 33 12.90 14.01 2.00
CA LYS A 33 13.48 14.89 0.96
C LYS A 33 15.01 14.95 1.04
N LYS A 34 15.55 15.11 2.24
CA LYS A 34 17.00 15.13 2.46
C LYS A 34 17.67 13.82 2.04
N THR A 35 17.07 12.67 2.39
CA THR A 35 17.57 11.37 1.93
C THR A 35 17.55 11.30 0.41
N PHE A 36 16.45 11.70 -0.22
CA PHE A 36 16.31 11.70 -1.68
C PHE A 36 17.35 12.58 -2.38
N GLU A 37 17.63 13.78 -1.87
CA GLU A 37 18.62 14.69 -2.45
C GLU A 37 20.07 14.20 -2.30
N ALA A 38 20.36 13.35 -1.32
CA ALA A 38 21.71 12.89 -1.01
C ALA A 38 22.12 11.61 -1.77
N GLY A 39 21.17 10.90 -2.39
CA GLY A 39 21.43 9.61 -3.02
C GLY A 39 21.39 9.64 -4.54
N ASP A 40 21.92 8.57 -5.14
CA ASP A 40 21.77 8.26 -6.55
C ASP A 40 20.72 7.14 -6.69
N TRP A 41 19.58 7.48 -7.29
CA TRP A 41 18.40 6.60 -7.35
C TRP A 41 18.17 6.10 -8.77
N ILE A 42 17.22 5.17 -8.92
CA ILE A 42 16.82 4.73 -10.25
C ILE A 42 16.41 5.93 -11.13
N PRO A 43 16.62 5.85 -12.45
CA PRO A 43 16.24 6.92 -13.38
C PRO A 43 14.80 7.39 -13.22
N GLU A 44 14.60 8.71 -13.28
CA GLU A 44 13.30 9.36 -13.12
C GLU A 44 12.27 8.85 -14.14
N ALA A 45 12.70 8.53 -15.36
CA ALA A 45 11.86 7.95 -16.40
C ALA A 45 11.18 6.62 -16.00
N HIS A 46 11.73 5.88 -15.02
CA HIS A 46 11.08 4.67 -14.51
C HIS A 46 9.84 4.99 -13.65
N TRP A 47 9.70 6.22 -13.18
CA TRP A 47 8.60 6.66 -12.32
C TRP A 47 7.46 7.34 -13.07
N ASP A 48 7.66 7.78 -14.31
CA ASP A 48 6.67 8.57 -15.05
C ASP A 48 5.31 7.88 -15.15
N TRP A 49 5.31 6.62 -15.61
CA TRP A 49 4.09 5.82 -15.69
C TRP A 49 3.48 5.59 -14.30
N VAL A 50 4.32 5.27 -13.31
CA VAL A 50 3.89 4.97 -11.93
C VAL A 50 3.15 6.16 -11.32
N ARG A 51 3.69 7.37 -11.47
CA ARG A 51 3.09 8.59 -10.92
C ARG A 51 1.78 8.94 -11.60
N ILE A 52 1.71 8.83 -12.93
CA ILE A 52 0.45 9.05 -13.67
C ILE A 52 -0.59 8.04 -13.22
N TYR A 53 -0.19 6.78 -13.08
CA TYR A 53 -1.10 5.70 -12.73
C TYR A 53 -1.63 5.82 -11.28
N LEU A 54 -0.75 6.11 -10.32
CA LEU A 54 -1.16 6.34 -8.93
C LEU A 54 -2.01 7.60 -8.76
N ASP A 55 -1.79 8.64 -9.57
CA ASP A 55 -2.64 9.83 -9.58
C ASP A 55 -4.06 9.47 -10.01
N GLN A 56 -4.20 8.69 -11.08
CA GLN A 56 -5.51 8.23 -11.56
C GLN A 56 -6.21 7.30 -10.57
N LEU A 57 -5.44 6.46 -9.85
CA LEU A 57 -5.99 5.44 -8.97
C LEU A 57 -6.34 5.99 -7.58
N TYR A 58 -5.43 6.74 -6.97
CA TYR A 58 -5.47 7.19 -5.58
C TYR A 58 -5.23 8.69 -5.38
N ASP A 59 -5.02 9.43 -6.48
CA ASP A 59 -4.84 10.87 -6.45
C ASP A 59 -3.59 11.29 -5.65
N VAL A 60 -2.50 10.57 -5.90
CA VAL A 60 -1.15 10.81 -5.37
C VAL A 60 -0.09 10.62 -6.46
N LYS A 61 0.94 11.47 -6.45
CA LYS A 61 2.12 11.43 -7.32
C LYS A 61 3.38 11.41 -6.46
N PRO A 62 3.88 10.24 -6.06
CA PRO A 62 5.05 10.16 -5.19
C PRO A 62 6.30 10.72 -5.89
N LEU A 63 6.84 11.83 -5.38
CA LEU A 63 8.01 12.49 -5.99
C LEU A 63 9.34 12.11 -5.32
N TYR A 64 9.34 11.90 -4.01
CA TYR A 64 10.56 11.75 -3.21
C TYR A 64 10.79 10.30 -2.75
N ILE A 65 10.49 9.33 -3.62
CA ILE A 65 10.73 7.92 -3.31
C ILE A 65 12.18 7.57 -3.69
N CYS A 66 12.96 7.19 -2.70
CA CYS A 66 14.30 6.67 -2.90
C CYS A 66 14.19 5.21 -3.36
N ALA A 67 14.66 4.87 -4.57
CA ALA A 67 14.70 3.50 -5.03
C ALA A 67 16.03 3.17 -5.71
N PHE A 68 16.51 1.94 -5.53
CA PHE A 68 17.76 1.46 -6.11
C PHE A 68 17.64 -0.02 -6.51
N TYR A 69 18.57 -0.50 -7.34
CA TYR A 69 18.65 -1.92 -7.69
C TYR A 69 19.70 -2.62 -6.83
N SER A 70 19.36 -3.78 -6.27
CA SER A 70 20.28 -4.69 -5.61
C SER A 70 19.62 -6.05 -5.39
N ASN A 71 20.40 -7.13 -5.49
CA ASN A 71 19.94 -8.48 -5.13
C ASN A 71 20.22 -8.84 -3.66
N GLN A 72 20.95 -8.00 -2.92
CA GLN A 72 21.39 -8.30 -1.57
C GLN A 72 20.20 -8.55 -0.65
N SER A 73 20.22 -9.65 0.12
CA SER A 73 19.19 -10.00 1.09
C SER A 73 17.77 -10.23 0.52
N LEU A 74 17.58 -10.29 -0.80
CA LEU A 74 16.30 -10.66 -1.43
C LEU A 74 16.25 -12.15 -1.76
N ALA A 75 15.31 -12.87 -1.16
CA ALA A 75 15.04 -14.26 -1.48
C ALA A 75 14.69 -14.43 -2.97
N PRO A 76 15.02 -15.56 -3.63
CA PRO A 76 14.90 -15.71 -5.08
C PRO A 76 13.54 -15.47 -5.72
N TRP A 77 12.45 -15.41 -4.93
CA TRP A 77 11.07 -15.12 -5.34
C TRP A 77 10.61 -13.69 -5.01
N GLN A 78 11.41 -12.91 -4.28
CA GLN A 78 11.13 -11.50 -3.98
C GLN A 78 11.63 -10.62 -5.13
N GLY A 79 10.71 -9.86 -5.73
CA GLY A 79 11.00 -8.89 -6.79
C GLY A 79 11.49 -7.53 -6.28
N ALA A 80 11.07 -7.15 -5.08
CA ALA A 80 11.46 -5.92 -4.40
C ALA A 80 11.28 -6.06 -2.87
N ALA A 81 11.76 -5.05 -2.14
CA ALA A 81 11.46 -4.83 -0.74
C ALA A 81 11.43 -3.33 -0.41
N ALA A 82 10.43 -2.90 0.35
CA ALA A 82 10.41 -1.57 0.98
C ALA A 82 11.15 -1.61 2.33
N TRP A 83 12.16 -0.75 2.47
CA TRP A 83 12.88 -0.54 3.73
C TRP A 83 12.28 0.65 4.46
N ILE A 84 11.63 0.39 5.59
CA ILE A 84 10.96 1.39 6.41
C ILE A 84 11.75 1.54 7.71
N GLU A 85 12.14 2.78 8.04
CA GLU A 85 12.83 3.10 9.29
C GLU A 85 11.94 4.05 10.12
N GLY A 86 11.35 3.53 11.20
CA GLY A 86 10.31 4.24 11.94
C GLY A 86 9.00 4.32 11.15
N LYS A 87 8.40 5.52 11.06
CA LYS A 87 7.19 5.80 10.25
C LYS A 87 7.50 6.42 8.89
N ALA A 88 8.74 6.27 8.41
CA ALA A 88 9.21 6.86 7.17
C ALA A 88 9.80 5.77 6.27
N LEU A 89 9.39 5.76 5.00
CA LEU A 89 10.12 5.00 3.99
C LEU A 89 11.56 5.53 3.92
N ASN A 90 12.53 4.63 4.07
CA ASN A 90 13.93 4.93 3.82
C ASN A 90 14.23 4.75 2.34
N SER A 91 13.92 3.57 1.78
CA SER A 91 14.20 3.26 0.38
C SER A 91 13.44 2.04 -0.12
N ILE A 92 13.22 1.93 -1.42
CA ILE A 92 12.74 0.73 -2.11
C ILE A 92 13.92 0.05 -2.79
N GLN A 93 14.13 -1.22 -2.48
CA GLN A 93 15.11 -2.05 -3.15
C GLN A 93 14.42 -2.88 -4.23
N LEU A 94 14.83 -2.70 -5.48
CA LEU A 94 14.41 -3.52 -6.61
C LEU A 94 15.44 -4.61 -6.91
N ARG A 95 15.00 -5.77 -7.37
CA ARG A 95 15.90 -6.80 -7.88
C ARG A 95 16.62 -6.34 -9.15
N GLU A 96 17.92 -6.68 -9.31
CA GLU A 96 18.75 -6.27 -10.45
C GLU A 96 18.18 -6.65 -11.82
N SER A 97 17.49 -7.79 -11.91
CA SER A 97 16.84 -8.22 -13.17
C SER A 97 15.82 -7.20 -13.69
N LEU A 98 15.21 -6.41 -12.81
CA LEU A 98 14.22 -5.39 -13.19
C LEU A 98 14.84 -4.21 -13.95
N ARG A 99 16.18 -4.06 -13.96
CA ARG A 99 16.84 -3.12 -14.88
C ARG A 99 16.49 -3.38 -16.33
N LYS A 100 16.20 -4.64 -16.69
CA LYS A 100 15.77 -5.07 -18.03
C LYS A 100 14.26 -4.91 -18.26
N GLY A 101 13.54 -4.28 -17.34
CA GLY A 101 12.11 -3.99 -17.42
C GLY A 101 11.17 -5.08 -16.90
N SER A 102 11.65 -6.31 -16.64
CA SER A 102 10.81 -7.38 -16.10
C SER A 102 11.56 -8.37 -15.22
N TYR A 103 10.82 -9.02 -14.33
CA TYR A 103 11.29 -10.08 -13.46
C TYR A 103 10.48 -11.36 -13.70
N LEU A 104 11.20 -12.46 -13.91
CA LEU A 104 10.68 -13.77 -14.31
C LEU A 104 9.81 -13.73 -15.58
N LYS A 105 9.85 -12.65 -16.38
CA LYS A 105 8.92 -12.35 -17.50
C LYS A 105 7.44 -12.29 -17.09
N VAL A 106 7.17 -12.26 -15.79
CA VAL A 106 5.82 -12.36 -15.22
C VAL A 106 5.42 -11.02 -14.60
N TYR A 107 6.38 -10.26 -14.07
CA TYR A 107 6.17 -8.96 -13.42
C TYR A 107 6.95 -7.88 -14.18
N SER A 108 6.29 -6.79 -14.54
CA SER A 108 6.98 -5.61 -15.07
C SER A 108 7.59 -4.81 -13.93
N ARG A 109 8.64 -4.05 -14.24
CA ARG A 109 9.24 -3.12 -13.28
C ARG A 109 8.24 -2.07 -12.82
N GLU A 110 7.45 -1.54 -13.74
CA GLU A 110 6.47 -0.49 -13.50
C GLU A 110 5.36 -0.98 -12.56
N GLU A 111 4.90 -2.22 -12.72
CA GLU A 111 3.94 -2.86 -11.82
C GLU A 111 4.50 -3.01 -10.39
N ILE A 112 5.74 -3.50 -10.26
CA ILE A 112 6.40 -3.64 -8.96
C ILE A 112 6.64 -2.27 -8.32
N LEU A 113 7.11 -1.28 -9.09
CA LEU A 113 7.32 0.07 -8.58
C LEU A 113 6.03 0.73 -8.10
N ALA A 114 4.92 0.56 -8.82
CA ALA A 114 3.62 1.07 -8.40
C ALA A 114 3.14 0.41 -7.10
N HIS A 115 3.37 -0.90 -6.95
CA HIS A 115 3.07 -1.64 -5.73
C HIS A 115 3.88 -1.10 -4.53
N GLU A 116 5.21 -1.02 -4.67
CA GLU A 116 6.09 -0.51 -3.60
C GLU A 116 5.85 0.97 -3.29
N ALA A 117 5.46 1.78 -4.28
CA ALA A 117 5.11 3.18 -4.08
C ALA A 117 3.81 3.38 -3.28
N VAL A 118 2.89 2.40 -3.30
CA VAL A 118 1.73 2.41 -2.40
C VAL A 118 2.17 2.28 -0.95
N HIS A 119 3.05 1.32 -0.66
CA HIS A 119 3.64 1.15 0.68
C HIS A 119 4.39 2.42 1.11
N ALA A 120 5.16 3.02 0.20
CA ALA A 120 5.85 4.28 0.43
C ALA A 120 4.90 5.41 0.86
N ALA A 121 3.84 5.64 0.07
CA ALA A 121 2.85 6.69 0.34
C ALA A 121 2.08 6.45 1.64
N ARG A 122 1.89 5.18 2.01
CA ARG A 122 1.22 4.76 3.24
C ARG A 122 2.17 4.46 4.41
N SER A 123 3.47 4.74 4.31
CA SER A 123 4.45 4.47 5.36
C SER A 123 4.17 5.14 6.72
N GLY A 124 3.35 6.20 6.74
CA GLY A 124 2.87 6.82 7.97
C GLY A 124 1.78 6.03 8.71
N PHE A 125 1.20 5.00 8.09
CA PHE A 125 0.21 4.09 8.67
C PHE A 125 0.95 2.88 9.25
N ASN A 126 0.62 2.50 10.49
CA ASN A 126 1.18 1.31 11.14
C ASN A 126 0.15 0.17 11.11
N GLU A 127 -0.30 -0.18 9.92
CA GLU A 127 -1.47 -1.05 9.70
C GLU A 127 -1.34 -1.90 8.44
N ASP A 128 -1.47 -3.23 8.61
CA ASP A 128 -1.14 -4.17 7.53
C ASP A 128 -2.39 -4.78 6.84
N ARG A 129 -3.62 -4.59 7.35
CA ARG A 129 -4.75 -5.46 6.93
C ARG A 129 -5.22 -5.18 5.51
N TYR A 130 -5.22 -3.91 5.09
CA TYR A 130 -5.65 -3.50 3.74
C TYR A 130 -4.51 -2.93 2.90
N GLU A 131 -3.29 -2.81 3.44
CA GLU A 131 -2.16 -2.21 2.74
C GLU A 131 -1.84 -2.96 1.44
N GLU A 132 -1.67 -4.28 1.53
CA GLU A 132 -1.50 -5.17 0.37
C GLU A 132 -2.68 -5.07 -0.62
N PHE A 133 -3.90 -4.85 -0.14
CA PHE A 133 -5.06 -4.68 -1.03
C PHE A 133 -4.90 -3.43 -1.89
N PHE A 134 -4.44 -2.32 -1.33
CA PHE A 134 -4.16 -1.12 -2.11
C PHE A 134 -2.97 -1.33 -3.05
N ALA A 135 -1.90 -1.98 -2.58
CA ALA A 135 -0.72 -2.24 -3.38
C ALA A 135 -1.04 -3.14 -4.60
N PHE A 136 -1.76 -4.25 -4.41
CA PHE A 136 -2.16 -5.15 -5.49
C PHE A 136 -3.20 -4.57 -6.45
N MET A 137 -3.97 -3.55 -6.04
CA MET A 137 -4.88 -2.85 -6.96
C MET A 137 -4.13 -2.14 -8.10
N THR A 138 -2.82 -1.92 -7.95
CA THR A 138 -1.94 -1.35 -8.99
C THR A 138 -1.55 -2.36 -10.08
N SER A 139 -1.75 -3.66 -9.87
CA SER A 139 -1.42 -4.69 -10.87
C SER A 139 -2.16 -4.49 -12.18
N GLU A 140 -1.58 -4.83 -13.32
CA GLU A 140 -2.31 -4.83 -14.59
C GLU A 140 -3.30 -6.01 -14.67
N LYS A 141 -2.93 -7.14 -14.05
CA LYS A 141 -3.71 -8.39 -14.13
C LYS A 141 -4.82 -8.40 -13.08
N LYS A 142 -6.07 -8.61 -13.52
CA LYS A 142 -7.26 -8.64 -12.65
C LYS A 142 -7.17 -9.70 -11.54
N TRP A 143 -6.69 -10.90 -11.86
CA TRP A 143 -6.59 -11.99 -10.87
C TRP A 143 -5.61 -11.66 -9.75
N ARG A 144 -4.55 -10.89 -10.01
CA ARG A 144 -3.62 -10.43 -8.96
C ARG A 144 -4.24 -9.39 -8.06
N LYS A 145 -5.09 -8.49 -8.58
CA LYS A 145 -5.87 -7.56 -7.75
C LYS A 145 -6.76 -8.30 -6.76
N VAL A 146 -7.27 -9.47 -7.16
CA VAL A 146 -8.19 -10.27 -6.35
C VAL A 146 -7.44 -11.20 -5.40
N LEU A 147 -6.45 -11.95 -5.89
CA LEU A 147 -5.78 -13.03 -5.15
C LEU A 147 -4.43 -12.64 -4.54
N GLY A 148 -3.78 -11.61 -5.06
CA GLY A 148 -2.48 -11.15 -4.58
C GLY A 148 -2.43 -10.90 -3.06
N PRO A 149 -3.41 -10.19 -2.47
CA PRO A 149 -3.43 -9.89 -1.03
C PRO A 149 -3.69 -11.09 -0.11
N ILE A 150 -3.63 -12.34 -0.61
CA ILE A 150 -3.88 -13.54 0.20
C ILE A 150 -2.85 -13.68 1.33
N LEU A 151 -1.58 -13.38 1.03
CA LEU A 151 -0.50 -13.26 2.00
C LEU A 151 -0.41 -11.80 2.42
N GLN A 152 -0.54 -11.53 3.72
CA GLN A 152 -0.46 -10.17 4.26
C GLN A 152 0.95 -9.83 4.73
N ARG A 153 1.74 -10.84 5.10
CA ARG A 153 3.10 -10.68 5.59
C ARG A 153 4.00 -11.76 4.98
N PRO A 154 5.28 -11.46 4.71
CA PRO A 154 6.20 -12.44 4.13
C PRO A 154 6.30 -13.75 4.91
N TRP A 155 6.19 -13.70 6.25
CA TRP A 155 6.30 -14.90 7.09
C TRP A 155 5.14 -15.87 6.92
N GLU A 156 3.98 -15.43 6.41
CA GLU A 156 2.80 -16.29 6.22
C GLU A 156 3.03 -17.38 5.17
N ALA A 157 4.08 -17.25 4.35
CA ALA A 157 4.53 -18.29 3.43
C ALA A 157 5.22 -19.45 4.17
N TRP A 158 5.86 -19.22 5.33
CA TRP A 158 6.62 -20.27 6.03
C TRP A 158 5.77 -21.41 6.54
N PRO A 159 4.62 -21.19 7.23
CA PRO A 159 3.76 -22.29 7.64
C PRO A 159 3.31 -23.16 6.47
N PHE A 160 2.99 -22.55 5.33
CA PHE A 160 2.64 -23.28 4.12
C PHE A 160 3.78 -24.19 3.65
N LEU A 161 5.02 -23.65 3.56
CA LEU A 161 6.19 -24.43 3.17
C LEU A 161 6.49 -25.56 4.17
N ILE A 162 6.39 -25.29 5.47
CA ILE A 162 6.57 -26.30 6.53
C ILE A 162 5.54 -27.42 6.38
N PHE A 163 4.27 -27.09 6.13
CA PHE A 163 3.24 -28.11 5.93
C PHE A 163 3.49 -28.96 4.69
N ILE A 164 3.91 -28.35 3.57
CA ILE A 164 4.21 -29.09 2.34
C ILE A 164 5.42 -30.01 2.51
N VAL A 165 6.51 -29.53 3.13
CA VAL A 165 7.69 -30.36 3.39
C VAL A 165 7.38 -31.47 4.40
N GLY A 166 6.64 -31.14 5.48
CA GLY A 166 6.20 -32.12 6.47
C GLY A 166 5.31 -33.21 5.87
N ALA A 167 4.49 -32.86 4.87
CA ALA A 167 3.63 -33.81 4.17
C ALA A 167 4.36 -34.90 3.39
N ILE A 168 5.64 -34.68 3.05
CA ILE A 168 6.52 -35.70 2.47
C ILE A 168 6.75 -36.85 3.47
N PHE A 169 6.86 -36.52 4.76
CA PHE A 169 7.12 -37.49 5.82
C PHE A 169 5.85 -37.98 6.51
N TRP A 170 4.82 -37.13 6.60
CA TRP A 170 3.58 -37.43 7.33
C TRP A 170 2.36 -36.87 6.58
N PRO A 171 1.56 -37.71 5.88
CA PRO A 171 0.49 -37.23 5.00
C PRO A 171 -0.57 -36.33 5.66
N SER A 172 -0.77 -36.43 6.98
CA SER A 172 -1.72 -35.55 7.67
C SER A 172 -1.33 -34.06 7.60
N PHE A 173 -0.07 -33.73 7.32
CA PHE A 173 0.36 -32.33 7.11
C PHE A 173 -0.29 -31.70 5.86
N TYR A 174 -0.78 -32.48 4.88
CA TYR A 174 -1.58 -31.95 3.78
C TYR A 174 -2.85 -31.27 4.28
N LEU A 175 -3.49 -31.79 5.34
CA LEU A 175 -4.65 -31.15 5.96
C LEU A 175 -4.25 -29.82 6.59
N GLY A 176 -3.08 -29.75 7.23
CA GLY A 176 -2.52 -28.49 7.76
C GLY A 176 -2.31 -27.44 6.68
N ALA A 177 -1.70 -27.81 5.54
CA ALA A 177 -1.54 -26.94 4.38
C ALA A 177 -2.90 -26.46 3.83
N ALA A 178 -3.86 -27.38 3.67
CA ALA A 178 -5.18 -27.07 3.15
C ALA A 178 -5.95 -26.11 4.07
N LEU A 179 -5.93 -26.33 5.38
CA LEU A 179 -6.54 -25.44 6.36
C LEU A 179 -5.86 -24.06 6.37
N TRP A 180 -4.52 -24.01 6.27
CA TRP A 180 -3.77 -22.76 6.19
C TRP A 180 -4.19 -21.92 4.97
N VAL A 181 -4.24 -22.56 3.80
CA VAL A 181 -4.69 -21.94 2.55
C VAL A 181 -6.14 -21.49 2.65
N ALA A 182 -7.04 -22.35 3.17
CA ALA A 182 -8.45 -22.03 3.35
C ALA A 182 -8.66 -20.81 4.26
N MET A 183 -7.90 -20.68 5.35
CA MET A 183 -7.92 -19.50 6.21
C MET A 183 -7.49 -18.23 5.46
N GLY A 184 -6.44 -18.33 4.63
CA GLY A 184 -5.99 -17.24 3.75
C GLY A 184 -7.09 -16.76 2.80
N PHE A 185 -7.76 -17.69 2.11
CA PHE A 185 -8.89 -17.38 1.22
C PHE A 185 -10.10 -16.80 1.97
N PHE A 186 -10.45 -17.36 3.12
CA PHE A 186 -11.55 -16.83 3.94
C PHE A 186 -11.28 -15.38 4.34
N ARG A 187 -10.08 -15.10 4.84
CA ARG A 187 -9.64 -13.73 5.16
C ARG A 187 -9.70 -12.83 3.93
N LEU A 188 -9.19 -13.28 2.79
CA LEU A 188 -9.20 -12.53 1.53
C LEU A 188 -10.62 -12.10 1.13
N ILE A 189 -11.58 -13.04 1.14
CA ILE A 189 -12.99 -12.78 0.82
C ILE A 189 -13.59 -11.75 1.78
N LEU A 190 -13.36 -11.93 3.09
CA LEU A 190 -13.86 -11.00 4.10
C LEU A 190 -13.33 -9.58 3.89
N ARG A 191 -12.04 -9.42 3.60
CA ARG A 191 -11.41 -8.10 3.41
C ARG A 191 -11.87 -7.41 2.14
N HIS A 192 -11.97 -8.12 1.02
CA HIS A 192 -12.59 -7.59 -0.20
C HIS A 192 -14.03 -7.13 0.03
N SER A 193 -14.81 -7.93 0.77
CA SER A 193 -16.18 -7.57 1.14
C SER A 193 -16.24 -6.30 1.98
N GLN A 194 -15.35 -6.15 2.97
CA GLN A 194 -15.26 -4.96 3.81
C GLN A 194 -14.87 -3.71 3.00
N LEU A 195 -13.85 -3.79 2.14
CA LEU A 195 -13.45 -2.68 1.26
C LEU A 195 -14.59 -2.28 0.33
N LYS A 196 -15.27 -3.25 -0.29
CA LYS A 196 -16.41 -2.98 -1.18
C LYS A 196 -17.57 -2.32 -0.45
N LYS A 197 -17.88 -2.78 0.77
CA LYS A 197 -18.94 -2.18 1.61
C LYS A 197 -18.57 -0.76 2.03
N ALA A 198 -17.33 -0.52 2.48
CA ALA A 198 -16.85 0.81 2.83
C ALA A 198 -16.88 1.76 1.61
N ALA A 199 -16.41 1.30 0.45
CA ALA A 199 -16.47 2.05 -0.80
C ALA A 199 -17.91 2.45 -1.17
N LYS A 200 -18.85 1.50 -1.04
CA LYS A 200 -20.28 1.75 -1.30
C LYS A 200 -20.85 2.82 -0.37
N GLN A 201 -20.51 2.77 0.92
CA GLN A 201 -20.95 3.78 1.88
C GLN A 201 -20.40 5.17 1.56
N ILE A 202 -19.11 5.26 1.21
CA ILE A 202 -18.50 6.54 0.81
C ILE A 202 -19.13 7.06 -0.49
N SER A 203 -19.42 6.17 -1.46
CA SER A 203 -20.01 6.56 -2.74
C SER A 203 -21.42 7.14 -2.64
N PHE A 204 -22.13 6.91 -1.53
CA PHE A 204 -23.43 7.56 -1.27
C PHE A 204 -23.28 9.08 -1.08
N PHE A 205 -22.14 9.52 -0.55
CA PHE A 205 -21.85 10.94 -0.32
C PHE A 205 -20.96 11.56 -1.40
N VAL A 206 -20.13 10.74 -2.06
CA VAL A 206 -19.17 11.19 -3.07
C VAL A 206 -19.40 10.41 -4.38
N PRO A 207 -20.03 11.01 -5.40
CA PRO A 207 -20.36 10.31 -6.65
C PRO A 207 -19.14 9.87 -7.48
N ASP A 208 -18.04 10.62 -7.39
CA ASP A 208 -16.83 10.33 -8.17
C ASP A 208 -16.04 9.16 -7.58
N LEU A 209 -15.97 8.06 -8.34
CA LEU A 209 -15.23 6.85 -7.96
C LEU A 209 -13.73 7.09 -7.73
N ARG A 210 -13.11 8.06 -8.42
CA ARG A 210 -11.71 8.42 -8.18
C ARG A 210 -11.54 9.02 -6.80
N LYS A 211 -12.42 9.94 -6.39
CA LYS A 211 -12.45 10.50 -5.04
C LYS A 211 -12.75 9.44 -3.99
N VAL A 212 -13.68 8.51 -4.25
CA VAL A 212 -13.95 7.39 -3.34
C VAL A 212 -12.69 6.56 -3.07
N ARG A 213 -11.93 6.23 -4.14
CA ARG A 213 -10.66 5.50 -3.98
C ARG A 213 -9.61 6.33 -3.25
N ALA A 214 -9.50 7.62 -3.55
CA ALA A 214 -8.58 8.52 -2.86
C ALA A 214 -8.89 8.62 -1.36
N ILE A 215 -10.17 8.68 -0.98
CA ILE A 215 -10.63 8.64 0.41
C ILE A 215 -10.23 7.31 1.04
N LEU A 216 -10.64 6.17 0.45
CA LEU A 216 -10.32 4.83 0.98
C LEU A 216 -8.81 4.65 1.22
N PHE A 217 -7.98 5.12 0.29
CA PHE A 217 -6.53 5.06 0.38
C PHE A 217 -5.93 5.87 1.53
N ARG A 218 -6.68 6.82 2.10
CA ARG A 218 -6.27 7.64 3.25
C ARG A 218 -6.94 7.20 4.55
N LEU A 219 -7.78 6.16 4.51
CA LEU A 219 -8.40 5.61 5.71
C LEU A 219 -7.49 4.59 6.39
N THR A 220 -7.70 4.48 7.69
CA THR A 220 -7.15 3.43 8.55
C THR A 220 -7.96 2.14 8.44
N ASP A 221 -7.38 1.03 8.85
CA ASP A 221 -8.03 -0.28 8.94
C ASP A 221 -9.30 -0.21 9.80
N ARG A 222 -9.25 0.54 10.91
CA ARG A 222 -10.40 0.71 11.81
C ARG A 222 -11.52 1.50 11.16
N GLU A 223 -11.19 2.56 10.45
CA GLU A 223 -12.16 3.38 9.72
C GLU A 223 -12.80 2.60 8.57
N ILE A 224 -12.01 1.86 7.77
CA ILE A 224 -12.54 0.99 6.72
C ILE A 224 -13.53 -0.01 7.30
N GLN A 225 -13.18 -0.65 8.43
CA GLN A 225 -14.10 -1.57 9.10
C GLN A 225 -15.36 -0.89 9.62
N ALA A 226 -15.23 0.29 10.23
CA ALA A 226 -16.37 1.04 10.74
C ALA A 226 -17.33 1.47 9.61
N PHE A 227 -16.81 2.01 8.51
CA PHE A 227 -17.62 2.34 7.34
C PHE A 227 -18.20 1.10 6.67
N SER A 228 -17.49 -0.03 6.64
CA SER A 228 -18.05 -1.29 6.13
C SER A 228 -19.27 -1.79 6.94
N LYS A 229 -19.41 -1.33 8.19
CA LYS A 229 -20.53 -1.62 9.09
C LYS A 229 -21.63 -0.54 9.08
N GLY A 230 -21.51 0.49 8.24
CA GLY A 230 -22.54 1.53 8.08
C GLY A 230 -22.35 2.79 8.91
N LEU A 231 -21.15 3.05 9.45
CA LEU A 231 -20.86 4.35 10.06
C LEU A 231 -21.05 5.49 9.04
N ASN A 232 -21.70 6.58 9.45
CA ASN A 232 -21.92 7.74 8.59
C ASN A 232 -20.62 8.53 8.37
N LEU A 233 -20.24 8.73 7.10
CA LEU A 233 -19.02 9.42 6.72
C LEU A 233 -19.01 10.90 7.13
N LYS A 234 -20.11 11.62 6.92
CA LYS A 234 -20.18 13.07 7.20
C LYS A 234 -20.08 13.35 8.69
N GLU A 235 -20.90 12.64 9.48
CA GLU A 235 -20.87 12.74 10.95
C GLU A 235 -19.51 12.35 11.54
N TYR A 236 -18.86 11.33 10.96
CA TYR A 236 -17.53 10.96 11.40
C TYR A 236 -16.53 12.07 11.06
N ALA A 237 -16.52 12.55 9.81
CA ALA A 237 -15.60 13.59 9.34
C ALA A 237 -15.70 14.87 10.18
N GLU A 238 -16.90 15.34 10.49
CA GLU A 238 -17.12 16.55 11.32
C GLU A 238 -16.40 16.48 12.66
N LYS A 239 -16.37 15.30 13.29
CA LYS A 239 -15.71 15.07 14.58
C LYS A 239 -14.17 14.99 14.49
N GLN A 240 -13.60 14.94 13.28
CA GLN A 240 -12.16 14.80 13.09
C GLN A 240 -11.49 16.15 12.82
N SER A 241 -10.44 16.44 13.59
CA SER A 241 -9.61 17.65 13.45
C SER A 241 -8.17 17.36 13.02
N CYS A 242 -7.76 16.09 12.96
CA CYS A 242 -6.38 15.72 12.63
C CYS A 242 -6.04 16.01 11.15
N LEU A 243 -4.75 16.19 10.87
CA LEU A 243 -4.24 16.60 9.55
C LEU A 243 -4.77 15.72 8.41
N ARG A 244 -4.73 14.40 8.59
CA ARG A 244 -5.22 13.44 7.62
C ARG A 244 -6.69 13.67 7.25
N TRP A 245 -7.53 13.98 8.23
CA TRP A 245 -8.95 14.26 7.98
C TRP A 245 -9.20 15.63 7.38
N LYS A 246 -8.30 16.62 7.56
CA LYS A 246 -8.35 17.87 6.79
C LYS A 246 -8.19 17.60 5.29
N VAL A 247 -7.25 16.70 4.93
CA VAL A 247 -7.08 16.24 3.55
C VAL A 247 -8.31 15.48 3.08
N ILE A 248 -8.79 14.48 3.83
CA ILE A 248 -9.96 13.68 3.41
C ILE A 248 -11.19 14.56 3.17
N LYS A 249 -11.40 15.61 3.99
CA LYS A 249 -12.52 16.54 3.83
C LYS A 249 -12.51 17.31 2.51
N SER A 250 -11.35 17.52 1.87
CA SER A 250 -11.31 18.17 0.55
C SER A 250 -11.88 17.29 -0.58
N TYR A 251 -12.13 16.00 -0.31
CA TYR A 251 -12.73 15.07 -1.25
C TYR A 251 -14.24 14.91 -1.09
N LEU A 252 -14.81 15.35 0.04
CA LEU A 252 -16.23 15.30 0.34
C LEU A 252 -16.97 16.42 -0.41
#